data_AF-A0A2J8QPM4-F1
#
_entry.id   AF-A0A2J8QPM4-F1
#
_cell.length_a   1.000
_cell.length_b   1.000
_cell.length_c   1.000
_cell.angle_alpha   90.00
_cell.angle_beta   90.00
_cell.angle_gamma   90.00
#
_symmetry.space_group_name_H-M   'P 1'
#
loop_
_entity.id
_entity.type
_entity.pdbx_description
1 polymer ?
#
loop_
_entity_poly.entity_id
_entity_poly.type
_entity_poly.pdbx_seq_one_letter_code
_entity_poly.pdbx_strand_id
1 'polypeptide(L)'
;GTVFLTTRQTLCREQKSFLSRLCQGEELQSDRDETGAYLIDRDPTYFGPILNFLRHGKLVLDKDMAEEGVLEEAEFYNIGPLIRIIKDRMEEKDYTVTQVPSM
;
A
#
# COMPACT_ATOMS: atom_id res chain seq x y z
N GLY A 1 5.70 -13.30 10.36
CA GLY A 1 5.20 -12.05 9.76
C GLY A 1 5.67 -10.85 10.55
N THR A 2 5.22 -9.66 10.18
CA THR A 2 5.52 -8.39 10.86
C THR A 2 4.23 -7.77 11.37
N VAL A 3 4.20 -7.34 12.64
CA VAL A 3 3.01 -6.71 13.22
C VAL A 3 3.07 -5.20 13.02
N PHE A 4 2.02 -4.64 12.40
CA PHE A 4 1.85 -3.20 12.26
C PHE A 4 0.77 -2.69 13.21
N LEU A 5 1.10 -1.66 13.98
CA LEU A 5 0.14 -0.98 14.85
C LEU A 5 -0.43 0.27 14.18
N THR A 6 -1.76 0.35 14.13
CA THR A 6 -2.49 1.49 13.57
C THR A 6 -3.91 1.57 14.15
N THR A 7 -4.69 2.56 13.73
CA THR A 7 -6.07 2.76 14.17
C THR A 7 -7.08 2.34 13.11
N ARG A 8 -8.31 2.02 13.53
CA ARG A 8 -9.43 1.82 12.60
C ARG A 8 -9.64 3.04 11.70
N GLN A 9 -9.55 4.25 12.26
CA GLN A 9 -9.69 5.48 11.48
C GLN A 9 -8.72 5.54 10.28
N THR A 10 -7.48 5.09 10.46
CA THR A 10 -6.51 5.01 9.37
C THR A 10 -6.92 3.97 8.33
N LEU A 11 -7.26 2.75 8.76
CA LEU A 11 -7.60 1.65 7.84
C LEU A 11 -8.87 1.93 7.03
N CYS A 12 -9.85 2.59 7.64
CA CYS A 12 -11.14 2.87 7.01
C CYS A 12 -11.14 4.20 6.21
N ARG A 13 -9.96 4.81 5.95
CA ARG A 13 -9.85 6.05 5.17
C ARG A 13 -10.26 5.89 3.70
N GLU A 14 -9.90 4.76 3.09
CA GLU A 14 -10.34 4.39 1.75
C GLU A 14 -11.46 3.36 1.87
N GLN A 15 -12.72 3.80 1.81
CA GLN A 15 -13.87 2.97 2.17
C GLN A 15 -13.99 1.68 1.34
N LYS A 16 -13.52 1.72 0.09
CA LYS A 16 -13.58 0.59 -0.86
C LYS A 16 -12.34 -0.34 -0.78
N SER A 17 -11.35 0.00 0.05
CA SER A 17 -10.15 -0.81 0.22
C SER A 17 -10.46 -2.11 0.98
N PHE A 18 -9.62 -3.12 0.76
CA PHE A 18 -9.62 -4.36 1.55
C PHE A 18 -9.46 -4.05 3.05
N LEU A 19 -8.53 -3.16 3.41
CA LEU A 19 -8.25 -2.79 4.79
C LEU A 19 -9.45 -2.15 5.49
N SER A 20 -10.27 -1.40 4.75
CA SER A 20 -11.52 -0.83 5.25
C SER A 20 -12.57 -1.91 5.55
N ARG A 21 -12.74 -2.90 4.68
CA ARG A 21 -13.66 -4.03 4.94
C ARG A 21 -13.17 -4.88 6.11
N LEU A 22 -11.86 -5.11 6.19
CA LEU A 22 -11.21 -5.82 7.29
C LEU A 22 -11.43 -5.13 8.65
N CYS A 23 -11.24 -3.80 8.72
CA CYS A 23 -11.46 -3.02 9.94
C CYS A 23 -12.94 -2.94 10.34
N GLN A 24 -13.87 -3.10 9.41
CA GLN A 24 -15.32 -3.06 9.67
C GLN A 24 -15.91 -4.42 10.01
N GLY A 25 -15.15 -5.51 9.82
CA GLY A 25 -15.63 -6.87 10.03
C GLY A 25 -16.57 -7.35 8.91
N GLU A 26 -16.55 -6.67 7.76
CA GLU A 26 -17.28 -7.09 6.56
C GLU A 26 -16.56 -8.22 5.80
N GLU A 27 -15.27 -8.40 6.09
CA GLU A 27 -14.46 -9.47 5.48
C GLU A 27 -14.69 -10.80 6.21
N LEU A 28 -15.41 -11.71 5.56
CA LEU A 28 -15.92 -12.97 6.14
C LEU A 28 -14.81 -13.98 6.50
N GLN A 29 -13.59 -13.79 6.01
CA GLN A 29 -12.46 -14.71 6.16
C GLN A 29 -11.24 -14.04 6.82
N SER A 30 -11.46 -13.09 7.73
CA SER A 30 -10.34 -12.46 8.43
C SER A 30 -9.81 -13.36 9.55
N ASP A 31 -8.73 -14.08 9.27
CA ASP A 31 -8.03 -14.83 10.31
C ASP A 31 -7.37 -13.88 11.32
N ARG A 32 -7.36 -14.29 12.59
CA ARG A 32 -6.65 -13.57 13.66
C ARG A 32 -5.78 -14.53 14.44
N ASP A 33 -4.63 -14.05 14.92
CA ASP A 33 -3.81 -14.82 15.86
C ASP A 33 -4.37 -14.81 17.29
N GLU A 34 -3.66 -15.48 18.20
CA GLU A 34 -3.99 -15.57 19.63
C GLU A 34 -4.02 -14.21 20.35
N THR A 35 -3.39 -13.18 19.79
CA THR A 35 -3.38 -11.82 20.33
C THR A 35 -4.51 -10.95 19.75
N GLY A 36 -5.25 -11.47 18.78
CA GLY A 36 -6.31 -10.76 18.07
C GLY A 36 -5.80 -9.89 16.92
N ALA A 37 -4.53 -10.01 16.52
CA ALA A 37 -4.02 -9.31 15.35
C ALA A 37 -4.56 -9.97 14.08
N TYR A 38 -4.96 -9.15 13.10
CA TYR A 38 -5.40 -9.63 11.80
C TYR A 38 -4.23 -10.23 11.02
N LEU A 39 -4.43 -11.43 10.47
CA LEU A 39 -3.46 -12.09 9.61
C LEU A 39 -3.68 -11.67 8.17
N ILE A 40 -2.60 -11.22 7.54
CA ILE A 40 -2.57 -10.83 6.12
C ILE A 40 -1.36 -11.51 5.50
N ASP A 41 -1.59 -12.43 4.57
CA ASP A 41 -0.54 -13.21 3.89
C ASP A 41 0.10 -12.41 2.74
N ARG A 42 0.77 -11.31 3.08
CA ARG A 42 1.42 -10.38 2.16
C ARG A 42 2.80 -9.98 2.65
N ASP A 43 3.64 -9.50 1.74
CA ASP A 43 5.00 -9.05 2.06
C ASP A 43 4.96 -7.76 2.91
N PRO A 44 5.44 -7.79 4.17
CA PRO A 44 5.42 -6.62 5.03
C PRO A 44 6.37 -5.50 4.56
N THR A 45 7.34 -5.80 3.69
CA THR A 45 8.36 -4.84 3.21
C THR A 45 7.73 -3.62 2.55
N TYR A 46 6.69 -3.85 1.74
CA TYR A 46 6.03 -2.80 0.97
C TYR A 46 4.80 -2.21 1.67
N PHE A 47 4.41 -2.73 2.84
CA PHE A 47 3.22 -2.28 3.56
C PHE A 47 3.39 -0.91 4.25
N GLY A 48 4.62 -0.54 4.62
CA GLY A 48 4.93 0.75 5.26
C GLY A 48 4.40 1.95 4.46
N PRO A 49 4.76 2.09 3.17
CA PRO A 49 4.21 3.11 2.28
C PRO A 49 2.68 3.10 2.17
N ILE A 50 2.06 1.92 2.08
CA ILE A 50 0.60 1.76 2.02
C ILE A 50 -0.04 2.38 3.27
N LEU A 51 0.46 2.00 4.44
CA LEU A 51 -0.06 2.45 5.71
C LEU A 51 0.16 3.97 5.92
N ASN A 52 1.30 4.49 5.48
CA ASN A 52 1.61 5.91 5.54
C ASN A 52 0.73 6.73 4.60
N PHE A 53 0.45 6.22 3.39
CA PHE A 53 -0.53 6.83 2.51
C PHE A 53 -1.90 6.96 3.18
N LEU A 54 -2.37 5.93 3.89
CA LEU A 54 -3.62 6.01 4.65
C LEU A 54 -3.53 6.98 5.85
N ARG A 55 -2.35 7.19 6.45
CA ARG A 55 -2.16 8.17 7.54
C ARG A 55 -2.24 9.62 7.07
N HIS A 56 -1.52 9.97 6.01
CA HIS A 56 -1.31 11.37 5.62
C HIS A 56 -1.59 11.69 4.15
N GLY A 57 -1.94 10.70 3.32
CA GLY A 57 -2.35 10.89 1.93
C GLY A 57 -1.21 11.18 0.95
N LYS A 58 0.03 10.83 1.29
CA LYS A 58 1.22 11.07 0.45
C LYS A 58 1.98 9.77 0.23
N LEU A 59 2.44 9.54 -1.00
CA LEU A 59 3.39 8.47 -1.31
C LEU A 59 4.80 8.90 -0.88
N VAL A 60 5.40 8.15 0.04
CA VAL A 60 6.77 8.34 0.50
C VAL A 60 7.46 6.99 0.45
N LEU A 61 8.54 6.92 -0.32
CA LEU A 61 9.32 5.70 -0.54
C LEU A 61 10.78 5.96 -0.15
N ASP A 62 11.39 4.95 0.47
CA ASP A 62 12.83 4.95 0.68
C ASP A 62 13.55 4.82 -0.68
N LYS A 63 14.80 5.28 -0.75
CA LYS A 63 15.55 5.38 -2.01
C LYS A 63 15.71 4.03 -2.73
N ASP A 64 15.84 2.95 -1.96
CA ASP A 64 16.14 1.61 -2.49
C ASP A 64 14.90 0.72 -2.57
N MET A 65 13.70 1.27 -2.35
CA MET A 65 12.45 0.53 -2.42
C MET A 65 11.94 0.44 -3.86
N ALA A 66 11.71 -0.78 -4.34
CA ALA A 66 11.11 -1.03 -5.66
C ALA A 66 9.66 -0.52 -5.69
N GLU A 67 9.34 0.33 -6.67
CA GLU A 67 8.01 0.93 -6.79
C GLU A 67 6.97 -0.10 -7.24
N GLU A 68 7.40 -1.09 -8.01
CA GLU A 68 6.62 -2.23 -8.47
C GLU A 68 6.08 -3.06 -7.29
N GLY A 69 6.90 -3.28 -6.26
CA GLY A 69 6.46 -3.99 -5.06
C GLY A 69 5.40 -3.22 -4.28
N VAL A 70 5.51 -1.89 -4.22
CA VAL A 70 4.49 -1.04 -3.60
C VAL A 70 3.21 -0.99 -4.46
N LEU A 71 3.35 -1.02 -5.79
CA LEU A 71 2.23 -1.08 -6.71
C LEU A 71 1.42 -2.37 -6.52
N GLU A 72 2.08 -3.52 -6.48
CA GLU A 72 1.45 -4.83 -6.23
C GLU A 72 0.64 -4.84 -4.92
N GLU A 73 1.20 -4.29 -3.85
CA GLU A 73 0.46 -4.16 -2.58
C GLU A 73 -0.69 -3.16 -2.67
N ALA A 74 -0.51 -2.01 -3.33
CA ALA A 74 -1.57 -1.01 -3.50
C ALA A 74 -2.77 -1.58 -4.30
N GLU A 75 -2.49 -2.40 -5.31
CA GLU A 75 -3.49 -3.14 -6.08
C GLU A 75 -4.17 -4.22 -5.23
N PHE A 76 -3.42 -5.02 -4.46
CA PHE A 76 -3.98 -6.00 -3.54
C PHE A 76 -4.93 -5.38 -2.50
N TYR A 77 -4.50 -4.30 -1.84
CA TYR A 77 -5.34 -3.60 -0.86
C TYR A 77 -6.46 -2.76 -1.49
N ASN A 78 -6.49 -2.67 -2.82
CA ASN A 78 -7.45 -1.90 -3.61
C ASN A 78 -7.52 -0.43 -3.20
N ILE A 79 -6.37 0.26 -3.20
CA ILE A 79 -6.27 1.69 -2.87
C ILE A 79 -6.14 2.52 -4.14
N GLY A 80 -7.27 2.74 -4.82
CA GLY A 80 -7.35 3.41 -6.13
C GLY A 80 -6.52 4.70 -6.27
N PRO A 81 -6.63 5.68 -5.34
CA PRO A 81 -5.83 6.90 -5.42
C PRO A 81 -4.31 6.66 -5.37
N LEU A 82 -3.86 5.68 -4.59
CA LEU A 82 -2.44 5.34 -4.46
C LEU A 82 -1.92 4.63 -5.72
N ILE A 83 -2.70 3.69 -6.26
CA ILE A 83 -2.37 2.99 -7.52
C ILE A 83 -2.11 4.00 -8.63
N ARG A 84 -2.98 5.01 -8.77
CA ARG A 84 -2.81 6.06 -9.78
C ARG A 84 -1.51 6.85 -9.56
N ILE A 85 -1.24 7.30 -8.33
CA ILE A 85 -0.03 8.07 -8.01
C ILE A 85 1.25 7.28 -8.33
N ILE A 86 1.27 5.97 -8.07
CA ILE A 86 2.43 5.14 -8.37
C ILE A 86 2.62 4.98 -9.89
N LYS A 87 1.54 4.69 -10.63
CA LYS A 87 1.61 4.55 -12.10
C LYS A 87 2.06 5.85 -12.78
N ASP A 88 1.49 7.00 -12.40
CA ASP A 88 1.88 8.30 -12.93
C ASP A 88 3.38 8.58 -12.70
N ARG A 89 3.88 8.27 -11.49
CA ARG A 89 5.28 8.45 -11.12
C ARG A 89 6.24 7.52 -11.88
N MET A 90 5.83 6.29 -12.18
CA MET A 90 6.63 5.35 -12.98
C MET A 90 6.71 5.82 -14.44
N GLU A 91 5.59 6.27 -15.01
CA GLU A 91 5.54 6.83 -16.38
C GLU A 91 6.44 8.08 -16.52
N GLU A 92 6.44 8.97 -15.53
CA GLU A 92 7.33 10.15 -15.51
C GLU A 92 8.81 9.76 -15.52
N LYS A 93 9.19 8.72 -14.78
CA LYS A 93 10.58 8.23 -14.76
C LYS A 93 10.99 7.65 -16.11
N ASP A 94 10.14 6.83 -16.71
CA ASP A 94 10.42 6.23 -18.02
C ASP A 94 10.59 7.30 -19.11
N TYR A 95 9.80 8.37 -19.04
CA TYR A 95 9.99 9.53 -19.91
C TYR A 95 11.35 10.21 -19.72
N THR A 96 11.79 10.43 -18.47
CA THR A 96 13.09 11.07 -18.21
C THR A 96 14.28 10.22 -18.65
N VAL A 97 14.20 8.89 -18.52
CA VAL A 97 15.28 7.97 -18.93
C VAL A 97 15.43 7.91 -20.45
N THR A 98 14.31 7.92 -21.17
CA THR A 98 14.31 7.81 -22.65
C THR A 98 14.77 9.08 -23.38
N GLN A 99 14.80 10.25 -22.70
CA GLN A 99 15.22 11.52 -23.31
C GLN A 99 16.69 11.90 -23.07
N VAL A 100 17.45 11.14 -22.29
CA VAL A 100 18.90 11.39 -22.17
C VAL A 100 19.58 10.80 -23.41
N PRO A 101 20.16 11.60 -24.32
CA PRO A 101 20.92 11.04 -25.44
C PRO A 101 22.14 10.33 -24.85
N SER A 102 22.38 9.08 -25.25
CA SER A 102 23.63 8.39 -24.95
C SER A 102 24.81 9.29 -25.35
N MET A 103 25.62 9.70 -24.37
CA MET A 103 26.92 10.33 -24.62
C MET A 103 27.92 9.30 -25.13
#